data_AF-A0A355U9R4-F1
#
_entry.id   AF-A0A355U9R4-F1
#
_cell.length_a   1.000
_cell.length_b   1.000
_cell.length_c   1.000
_cell.angle_alpha   90.00
_cell.angle_beta   90.00
_cell.angle_gamma   90.00
#
_symmetry.space_group_name_H-M   'P 1'
#
loop_
_entity.id
_entity.type
_entity.pdbx_description
1 polymer ?
#
loop_
_entity_poly.entity_id
_entity_poly.type
_entity_poly.pdbx_seq_one_letter_code
_entity_poly.pdbx_strand_id
1 'polypeptide(L)'
;MIWVKGLAGFLLLMVTSAFQEKLEVINSTSNYLVHDKEDGKRLVTLQSDEFIAYSAKFHRQLKYDDGHDTISPKILSHALRGYLFLKHTEELASDQYLTIIDFTLFCNKKRLWVIDMETKKVVFNELVAHGAQTGEEYAKSFSNKYGSNKSSLGFYTTGGTYFGSNNLSLKLNGLEAKFNTNAFARGIVIHGASYVNDDLVNRKERIGRSFGCPAVSQKINTQLVNTIKGGTCLFMYSPIVDYLQNSDIMNANLYVTVDELGI
;
A
#
# COMPACT_ATOMS: atom_id res chain seq x y z
N MET A 1 -22.97 -41.12 -68.56
CA MET A 1 -23.17 -40.23 -67.40
C MET A 1 -22.00 -39.24 -67.40
N ILE A 2 -22.14 -38.03 -67.95
CA ILE A 2 -22.78 -36.85 -67.34
C ILE A 2 -22.06 -36.44 -66.05
N TRP A 3 -21.56 -35.21 -65.81
CA TRP A 3 -21.41 -33.95 -66.55
C TRP A 3 -20.40 -33.09 -65.71
N VAL A 4 -19.66 -32.20 -66.39
CA VAL A 4 -19.26 -30.82 -65.99
C VAL A 4 -18.77 -30.53 -64.55
N LYS A 5 -17.48 -30.17 -64.41
CA LYS A 5 -16.99 -29.31 -63.32
C LYS A 5 -17.09 -27.85 -63.77
N GLY A 6 -18.09 -27.15 -63.23
CA GLY A 6 -18.27 -25.72 -63.40
C GLY A 6 -17.31 -24.91 -62.51
N LEU A 7 -16.71 -23.89 -63.11
CA LEU A 7 -16.06 -22.78 -62.45
C LEU A 7 -17.10 -22.02 -61.62
N ALA A 8 -16.82 -21.80 -60.33
CA ALA A 8 -17.53 -20.79 -59.54
C ALA A 8 -16.48 -20.03 -58.74
N GLY A 9 -16.14 -18.83 -59.22
CA GLY A 9 -15.31 -17.88 -58.50
C GLY A 9 -16.02 -17.44 -57.23
N PHE A 10 -15.34 -17.63 -56.10
CA PHE A 10 -15.69 -16.93 -54.86
C PHE A 10 -14.76 -15.75 -54.71
N LEU A 11 -15.35 -14.57 -54.91
CA LEU A 11 -14.78 -13.27 -54.62
C LEU A 11 -14.61 -13.17 -53.10
N LEU A 12 -13.37 -13.27 -52.60
CA LEU A 12 -13.07 -13.09 -51.18
C LEU A 12 -12.99 -11.59 -50.87
N LEU A 13 -14.08 -11.01 -50.38
CA LEU A 13 -14.11 -9.66 -49.80
C LEU A 13 -13.46 -9.73 -48.41
N MET A 14 -12.15 -9.45 -48.35
CA MET A 14 -11.45 -9.17 -47.10
C MET A 14 -11.83 -7.75 -46.64
N VAL A 15 -12.80 -7.64 -45.74
CA VAL A 15 -13.01 -6.40 -44.98
C VAL A 15 -11.96 -6.37 -43.88
N THR A 16 -10.80 -5.81 -44.18
CA THR A 16 -9.85 -5.43 -43.13
C THR A 16 -10.30 -4.10 -42.54
N SER A 17 -11.12 -4.13 -41.50
CA SER A 17 -11.27 -2.97 -40.63
C SER A 17 -9.99 -2.83 -39.81
N ALA A 18 -9.04 -2.06 -40.31
CA ALA A 18 -7.93 -1.55 -39.53
C ALA A 18 -8.48 -0.54 -38.52
N PHE A 19 -8.89 -1.01 -37.35
CA PHE A 19 -9.06 -0.15 -36.18
C PHE A 19 -7.64 0.13 -35.65
N GLN A 20 -7.03 1.17 -36.21
CA GLN A 20 -5.86 1.81 -35.64
C GLN A 20 -6.37 2.79 -34.58
N GLU A 21 -6.40 2.40 -33.31
CA GLU A 21 -6.52 3.40 -32.25
C GLU A 21 -5.29 4.30 -32.31
N LYS A 22 -5.52 5.53 -32.75
CA LYS A 22 -4.52 6.59 -32.72
C LYS A 22 -4.35 6.96 -31.25
N LEU A 23 -3.31 6.43 -30.61
CA LEU A 23 -2.80 6.92 -29.35
C LEU A 23 -2.42 8.39 -29.55
N GLU A 24 -3.32 9.30 -29.20
CA GLU A 24 -2.95 10.69 -28.97
C GLU A 24 -2.12 10.74 -27.71
N VAL A 25 -0.82 10.96 -27.91
CA VAL A 25 0.08 11.42 -26.85
C VAL A 25 -0.43 12.78 -26.39
N ILE A 26 -1.21 12.79 -25.31
CA ILE A 26 -1.58 14.03 -24.63
C ILE A 26 -0.30 14.58 -24.01
N ASN A 27 0.30 15.55 -24.70
CA ASN A 27 1.34 16.39 -24.14
C ASN A 27 0.77 17.09 -22.90
N SER A 28 1.38 16.82 -21.74
CA SER A 28 1.01 17.37 -20.44
C SER A 28 1.39 18.85 -20.34
N THR A 29 0.66 19.70 -21.05
CA THR A 29 0.67 21.16 -20.87
C THR A 29 -0.64 21.75 -21.35
N SER A 30 -1.76 21.30 -20.76
CA SER A 30 -3.00 22.07 -20.80
C SER A 30 -3.53 22.25 -19.39
N ASN A 31 -3.57 23.51 -18.99
CA ASN A 31 -4.41 24.02 -17.92
C ASN A 31 -5.87 23.67 -18.24
N TYR A 32 -6.29 22.44 -17.92
CA TYR A 32 -7.70 22.13 -17.79
C TYR A 32 -8.15 22.72 -16.47
N LEU A 33 -8.84 23.84 -16.55
CA LEU A 33 -9.75 24.32 -15.52
C LEU A 33 -10.78 23.21 -15.31
N VAL A 34 -10.48 22.28 -14.41
CA VAL A 34 -11.47 21.35 -13.89
C VAL A 34 -12.55 22.21 -13.25
N HIS A 35 -13.81 21.98 -13.61
CA HIS A 35 -14.93 22.58 -12.93
C HIS A 35 -14.78 22.27 -11.43
N ASP A 36 -14.38 23.29 -10.67
CA ASP A 36 -13.86 23.19 -9.30
C ASP A 36 -14.96 22.83 -8.27
N LYS A 37 -16.09 22.31 -8.75
CA LYS A 37 -17.33 22.11 -7.99
C LYS A 37 -18.07 20.85 -8.41
N GLU A 38 -18.27 19.95 -7.46
CA GLU A 38 -19.31 18.92 -7.50
C GLU A 38 -20.42 19.36 -6.53
N ASP A 39 -21.65 19.52 -7.02
CA ASP A 39 -22.78 20.05 -6.24
C ASP A 39 -22.50 21.37 -5.51
N GLY A 40 -21.63 22.21 -6.08
CA GLY A 40 -21.23 23.49 -5.49
C GLY A 40 -20.07 23.41 -4.48
N LYS A 41 -19.61 22.22 -4.12
CA LYS A 41 -18.51 21.97 -3.17
C LYS A 41 -17.16 21.99 -3.86
N ARG A 42 -16.19 22.68 -3.25
CA ARG A 42 -14.83 22.77 -3.79
C ARG A 42 -14.16 21.39 -3.81
N LEU A 43 -13.62 21.02 -4.96
CA LEU A 43 -12.85 19.79 -5.15
C LEU A 43 -11.37 20.01 -4.87
N VAL A 44 -10.72 18.99 -4.30
CA VAL A 44 -9.30 18.97 -3.95
C VAL A 44 -8.70 17.66 -4.44
N THR A 45 -7.58 17.71 -5.16
CA THR A 45 -6.86 16.49 -5.53
C THR A 45 -5.97 16.03 -4.38
N LEU A 46 -5.75 14.72 -4.27
CA LEU A 46 -4.81 14.16 -3.29
C LEU A 46 -3.35 14.62 -3.48
N GLN A 47 -3.04 15.28 -4.60
CA GLN A 47 -1.71 15.81 -4.92
C GLN A 47 -1.57 17.32 -4.64
N SER A 48 -2.65 18.02 -4.29
CA SER A 48 -2.63 19.48 -4.18
C SER A 48 -1.98 20.01 -2.89
N ASP A 49 -1.71 21.31 -2.86
CA ASP A 49 -1.19 22.00 -1.67
C ASP A 49 -2.19 21.97 -0.51
N GLU A 50 -3.49 22.00 -0.80
CA GLU A 50 -4.55 21.84 0.20
C GLU A 50 -4.49 20.47 0.86
N PHE A 51 -4.24 19.41 0.08
CA PHE A 51 -4.05 18.07 0.64
C PHE A 51 -2.76 17.98 1.48
N ILE A 52 -1.70 18.66 1.06
CA ILE A 52 -0.46 18.76 1.86
C ILE A 52 -0.76 19.47 3.19
N ALA A 53 -1.52 20.57 3.18
CA ALA A 53 -1.93 21.27 4.39
C ALA A 53 -2.82 20.39 5.29
N TYR A 54 -3.76 19.64 4.71
CA TYR A 54 -4.56 18.63 5.40
C TYR A 54 -3.70 17.59 6.10
N SER A 55 -2.79 16.93 5.37
CA SER A 55 -1.94 15.89 5.93
C SER A 55 -1.04 16.44 7.04
N ALA A 56 -0.55 17.68 6.92
CA ALA A 56 0.20 18.35 7.98
C ALA A 56 -0.67 18.68 9.20
N LYS A 57 -1.93 19.10 9.01
CA LYS A 57 -2.90 19.30 10.11
C LYS A 57 -3.21 17.98 10.81
N PHE A 58 -3.46 16.91 10.06
CA PHE A 58 -3.70 15.57 10.58
C PHE A 58 -2.50 15.09 11.40
N HIS A 59 -1.27 15.25 10.89
CA HIS A 59 -0.04 14.93 11.61
C HIS A 59 0.05 15.62 12.97
N ARG A 60 -0.21 16.93 13.02
CA ARG A 60 -0.20 17.71 14.27
C ARG A 60 -1.29 17.30 15.26
N GLN A 61 -2.38 16.71 14.78
CA GLN A 61 -3.48 16.24 15.62
C GLN A 61 -3.28 14.82 16.14
N LEU A 62 -2.28 14.09 15.62
CA LEU A 62 -1.99 12.74 16.09
C LEU A 62 -1.55 12.75 17.56
N LYS A 63 -2.20 11.90 18.35
CA LYS A 63 -1.86 11.65 19.75
C LYS A 63 -0.97 10.42 19.85
N TYR A 64 0.05 10.50 20.69
CA TYR A 64 1.02 9.43 20.94
C TYR A 64 1.02 9.13 22.43
N ASP A 65 1.09 7.85 22.79
CA ASP A 65 1.36 7.44 24.16
C ASP A 65 2.86 7.61 24.47
N ASP A 66 3.20 7.70 25.75
CA ASP A 66 4.58 7.88 26.19
C ASP A 66 5.50 6.79 25.63
N GLY A 67 6.63 7.20 25.04
CA GLY A 67 7.61 6.30 24.45
C GLY A 67 7.26 5.80 23.03
N HIS A 68 6.19 6.30 22.39
CA HIS A 68 5.98 6.14 20.96
C HIS A 68 6.77 7.17 20.16
N ASP A 69 7.47 6.70 19.13
CA ASP A 69 8.15 7.56 18.15
C ASP A 69 7.12 8.26 17.24
N THR A 70 7.41 9.49 16.83
CA THR A 70 6.57 10.24 15.89
C THR A 70 6.77 9.75 14.46
N ILE A 71 5.67 9.64 13.70
CA ILE A 71 5.77 9.29 12.27
C ILE A 71 6.24 10.51 11.45
N SER A 72 6.99 10.27 10.38
CA SER A 72 7.37 11.32 9.44
C SER A 72 6.14 11.97 8.78
N PRO A 73 6.00 13.31 8.77
CA PRO A 73 4.90 13.99 8.09
C PRO A 73 4.79 13.63 6.61
N LYS A 74 5.94 13.47 5.93
CA LYS A 74 5.99 13.09 4.52
C LYS A 74 5.41 11.70 4.28
N ILE A 75 5.79 10.72 5.11
CA ILE A 75 5.35 9.34 4.97
C ILE A 75 3.88 9.22 5.32
N LEU A 76 3.43 9.95 6.35
CA LEU A 76 2.01 10.02 6.69
C LEU A 76 1.19 10.62 5.55
N SER A 77 1.68 11.68 4.89
CA SER A 77 1.01 12.25 3.72
C SER A 77 0.85 11.21 2.60
N HIS A 78 1.90 10.45 2.27
CA HIS A 78 1.81 9.34 1.32
C HIS A 78 0.80 8.26 1.74
N ALA A 79 0.79 7.88 3.02
CA ALA A 79 -0.13 6.88 3.56
C ALA A 79 -1.59 7.35 3.47
N LEU A 80 -1.85 8.62 3.83
CA LEU A 80 -3.19 9.23 3.79
C LEU A 80 -3.75 9.30 2.37
N ARG A 81 -2.91 9.52 1.35
CA ARG A 81 -3.35 9.49 -0.06
C ARG A 81 -3.98 8.15 -0.42
N GLY A 82 -3.22 7.07 -0.23
CA GLY A 82 -3.73 5.75 -0.59
C GLY A 82 -4.84 5.27 0.34
N TYR A 83 -4.79 5.60 1.63
CA TYR A 83 -5.90 5.30 2.54
C TYR A 83 -7.22 5.94 2.09
N LEU A 84 -7.21 7.25 1.75
CA LEU A 84 -8.41 7.94 1.29
C LEU A 84 -8.90 7.43 -0.06
N PHE A 85 -7.98 7.13 -0.98
CA PHE A 85 -8.31 6.47 -2.23
C PHE A 85 -9.03 5.13 -1.99
N LEU A 86 -8.44 4.24 -1.20
CA LEU A 86 -9.00 2.92 -0.93
C LEU A 86 -10.31 2.96 -0.13
N LYS A 87 -10.47 3.96 0.74
CA LYS A 87 -11.74 4.23 1.42
C LYS A 87 -12.81 4.65 0.42
N HIS A 88 -12.49 5.59 -0.46
CA HIS A 88 -13.43 6.12 -1.45
C HIS A 88 -13.83 5.06 -2.49
N THR A 89 -12.91 4.18 -2.89
CA THR A 89 -13.18 3.07 -3.82
C THR A 89 -13.73 1.82 -3.14
N GLU A 90 -14.10 1.89 -1.86
CA GLU A 90 -14.67 0.78 -1.08
C GLU A 90 -13.81 -0.50 -1.03
N GLU A 91 -12.48 -0.36 -1.18
CA GLU A 91 -11.53 -1.48 -1.09
C GLU A 91 -11.25 -1.88 0.37
N LEU A 92 -11.54 -0.99 1.32
CA LEU A 92 -11.40 -1.25 2.75
C LEU A 92 -12.72 -1.74 3.33
N ALA A 93 -12.74 -2.98 3.85
CA ALA A 93 -13.90 -3.46 4.63
C ALA A 93 -13.98 -2.82 6.02
N SER A 94 -12.88 -2.24 6.50
CA SER A 94 -12.82 -1.44 7.72
C SER A 94 -11.86 -0.27 7.52
N ASP A 95 -12.35 0.95 7.71
CA ASP A 95 -11.57 2.18 7.62
C ASP A 95 -11.07 2.67 9.00
N GLN A 96 -11.29 1.90 10.06
CA GLN A 96 -10.94 2.31 11.43
C GLN A 96 -9.43 2.51 11.63
N TYR A 97 -8.60 1.66 11.03
CA TYR A 97 -7.16 1.64 11.25
C TYR A 97 -6.34 1.81 9.98
N LEU A 98 -5.28 2.61 10.08
CA LEU A 98 -4.21 2.72 9.09
C LEU A 98 -2.90 2.24 9.71
N THR A 99 -2.36 1.14 9.19
CA THR A 99 -1.03 0.63 9.56
C THR A 99 0.02 1.15 8.60
N ILE A 100 1.13 1.68 9.10
CA ILE A 100 2.24 2.21 8.30
C ILE A 100 3.53 1.55 8.73
N ILE A 101 4.31 1.04 7.79
CA ILE A 101 5.67 0.54 8.01
C ILE A 101 6.66 1.39 7.23
N ASP A 102 7.60 2.02 7.94
CA ASP A 102 8.66 2.85 7.37
C ASP A 102 9.98 2.08 7.26
N PHE A 103 10.27 1.55 6.08
CA PHE A 103 11.51 0.83 5.83
C PHE A 103 12.72 1.74 5.58
N THR A 104 12.58 3.07 5.64
CA THR A 104 13.74 3.98 5.68
C THR A 104 14.50 3.91 7.00
N LEU A 105 13.83 3.51 8.07
CA LEU A 105 14.42 3.42 9.39
C LEU A 105 15.22 2.13 9.58
N PHE A 106 16.28 2.26 10.38
CA PHE A 106 17.10 1.15 10.86
C PHE A 106 16.24 0.07 11.52
N CYS A 107 16.57 -1.21 11.30
CA CYS A 107 15.75 -2.34 11.77
C CYS A 107 15.47 -2.40 13.28
N ASN A 108 16.33 -1.85 14.13
CA ASN A 108 16.10 -1.79 15.58
C ASN A 108 15.33 -0.52 16.02
N LYS A 109 14.80 0.29 15.08
CA LYS A 109 13.87 1.37 15.39
C LYS A 109 12.44 0.85 15.31
N LYS A 110 11.57 1.37 16.19
CA LYS A 110 10.14 1.14 16.10
C LYS A 110 9.64 1.85 14.84
N ARG A 111 9.34 1.05 13.81
CA ARG A 111 9.08 1.52 12.44
C ARG A 111 7.77 1.00 11.86
N LEU A 112 6.90 0.48 12.73
CA LEU A 112 5.50 0.18 12.46
C LEU A 112 4.65 1.11 13.33
N TRP A 113 3.66 1.78 12.73
CA TRP A 113 2.64 2.53 13.43
C TRP A 113 1.27 2.00 13.06
N VAL A 114 0.34 1.98 14.01
CA VAL A 114 -1.09 1.82 13.75
C VAL A 114 -1.80 3.05 14.25
N ILE A 115 -2.49 3.74 13.35
CA ILE A 115 -3.27 4.93 13.63
C ILE A 115 -4.74 4.53 13.67
N ASP A 116 -5.39 4.82 14.78
CA ASP A 116 -6.85 4.86 14.87
C ASP A 116 -7.33 6.15 14.18
N MET A 117 -8.01 6.00 13.05
CA MET A 117 -8.34 7.09 12.13
C MET A 117 -9.46 7.98 12.66
N GLU A 118 -10.34 7.43 13.51
CA GLU A 118 -11.42 8.17 14.15
C GLU A 118 -10.89 9.03 15.30
N THR A 119 -10.13 8.42 16.21
CA THR A 119 -9.62 9.11 17.41
C THR A 119 -8.33 9.88 17.18
N LYS A 120 -7.70 9.70 16.00
CA LYS A 120 -6.38 10.25 15.63
C LYS A 120 -5.31 9.89 16.64
N LYS A 121 -5.33 8.65 17.12
CA LYS A 121 -4.36 8.14 18.10
C LYS A 121 -3.47 7.07 17.48
N VAL A 122 -2.17 7.16 17.73
CA VAL A 122 -1.23 6.06 17.47
C VAL A 122 -1.37 5.02 18.57
N VAL A 123 -2.04 3.91 18.24
CA VAL A 123 -2.33 2.82 19.20
C VAL A 123 -1.23 1.75 19.24
N PHE A 124 -0.35 1.70 18.24
CA PHE A 124 0.87 0.88 18.25
C PHE A 124 2.04 1.66 17.66
N ASN A 125 3.21 1.52 18.26
CA ASN A 125 4.50 1.88 17.68
C ASN A 125 5.54 0.79 17.99
N GLU A 126 5.89 -0.02 16.99
CA GLU A 126 6.52 -1.34 17.21
C GLU A 126 7.72 -1.62 16.31
N LEU A 127 8.58 -2.55 16.76
CA LEU A 127 9.62 -3.17 15.95
C LEU A 127 8.97 -4.06 14.88
N VAL A 128 9.50 -4.01 13.65
CA VAL A 128 9.08 -4.90 12.56
C VAL A 128 10.26 -5.29 11.68
N ALA A 129 10.42 -6.59 11.44
CA ALA A 129 11.41 -7.16 10.55
C ALA A 129 10.91 -7.22 9.10
N HIS A 130 11.84 -7.10 8.15
CA HIS A 130 11.61 -7.27 6.72
C HIS A 130 12.17 -8.61 6.21
N GLY A 131 11.96 -8.92 4.93
CA GLY A 131 12.50 -10.11 4.28
C GLY A 131 14.03 -10.11 4.15
N ALA A 132 14.68 -11.25 4.32
CA ALA A 132 16.13 -11.39 4.39
C ALA A 132 16.87 -10.80 3.17
N GLN A 133 16.31 -10.94 1.97
CA GLN A 133 16.93 -10.40 0.76
C GLN A 133 16.59 -8.91 0.51
N THR A 134 15.82 -8.27 1.39
CA THR A 134 15.48 -6.85 1.28
C THR A 134 16.62 -5.94 1.72
N GLY A 135 17.46 -6.44 2.62
CA GLY A 135 18.64 -5.75 3.14
C GLY A 135 19.06 -6.33 4.48
N GLU A 136 20.19 -5.87 5.01
CA GLU A 136 20.68 -6.24 6.34
C GLU A 136 19.96 -5.44 7.41
N GLU A 137 20.44 -4.23 7.68
CA GLU A 137 19.90 -3.34 8.71
C GLU A 137 18.83 -2.38 8.16
N TYR A 138 19.09 -1.90 6.94
CA TYR A 138 18.19 -1.04 6.17
C TYR A 138 17.60 -1.85 5.03
N ALA A 139 16.30 -1.72 4.83
CA ALA A 139 15.61 -2.35 3.71
C ALA A 139 15.79 -1.51 2.44
N LYS A 140 16.52 -2.04 1.46
CA LYS A 140 16.99 -1.29 0.28
C LYS A 140 16.46 -1.83 -1.04
N SER A 141 15.99 -3.08 -1.09
CA SER A 141 15.54 -3.72 -2.32
C SER A 141 14.29 -4.55 -2.09
N PHE A 142 13.27 -4.38 -2.93
CA PHE A 142 11.96 -4.99 -2.73
C PHE A 142 11.58 -5.85 -3.94
N SER A 143 10.64 -6.78 -3.77
CA SER A 143 10.17 -7.59 -4.89
C SER A 143 8.77 -8.17 -4.67
N ASN A 144 8.00 -8.19 -5.75
CA ASN A 144 6.73 -8.90 -5.86
C ASN A 144 6.90 -10.36 -6.36
N LYS A 145 8.13 -10.84 -6.58
CA LYS A 145 8.38 -12.16 -7.17
C LYS A 145 8.33 -13.27 -6.11
N TYR A 146 7.78 -14.42 -6.49
CA TYR A 146 7.87 -15.67 -5.72
C TYR A 146 9.32 -16.06 -5.44
N GLY A 147 9.56 -16.63 -4.26
CA GLY A 147 10.89 -17.10 -3.85
C GLY A 147 11.96 -16.02 -3.72
N SER A 148 11.60 -14.73 -3.86
CA SER A 148 12.57 -13.64 -3.74
C SER A 148 13.08 -13.44 -2.31
N ASN A 149 12.36 -13.93 -1.30
CA ASN A 149 12.63 -13.67 0.12
C ASN A 149 12.74 -12.17 0.47
N LYS A 150 12.13 -11.31 -0.36
CA LYS A 150 12.07 -9.86 -0.17
C LYS A 150 10.68 -9.44 0.26
N SER A 151 10.60 -8.42 1.11
CA SER A 151 9.36 -7.67 1.28
C SER A 151 9.00 -6.94 -0.02
N SER A 152 7.72 -6.62 -0.19
CA SER A 152 7.17 -5.81 -1.27
C SER A 152 6.63 -4.49 -0.70
N LEU A 153 6.79 -3.39 -1.43
CA LEU A 153 6.25 -2.08 -1.02
C LEU A 153 4.78 -1.95 -1.40
N GLY A 154 4.15 -0.89 -0.90
CA GLY A 154 2.85 -0.45 -1.37
C GLY A 154 1.72 -0.66 -0.40
N PHE A 155 0.51 -0.53 -0.91
CA PHE A 155 -0.75 -0.67 -0.17
C PHE A 155 -1.27 -2.11 -0.18
N TYR A 156 -1.80 -2.51 0.97
CA TYR A 156 -2.38 -3.81 1.24
C TYR A 156 -3.70 -3.64 1.99
N THR A 157 -4.60 -4.61 1.82
CA THR A 157 -5.70 -4.85 2.78
C THR A 157 -5.36 -6.03 3.67
N THR A 158 -5.71 -5.92 4.95
CA THR A 158 -5.60 -7.02 5.89
C THR A 158 -6.75 -8.01 5.69
N GLY A 159 -6.49 -9.30 5.82
CA GLY A 159 -7.47 -10.34 5.59
C GLY A 159 -7.94 -11.02 6.88
N GLY A 160 -8.33 -12.29 6.72
CA GLY A 160 -8.57 -13.20 7.83
C GLY A 160 -7.28 -13.67 8.50
N THR A 161 -7.45 -14.37 9.62
CA THR A 161 -6.34 -14.96 10.38
C THR A 161 -6.23 -16.45 10.14
N TYR A 162 -5.08 -17.03 10.46
CA TYR A 162 -4.92 -18.48 10.61
C TYR A 162 -3.86 -18.79 11.67
N PHE A 163 -3.84 -20.04 12.13
CA PHE A 163 -2.83 -20.55 13.04
C PHE A 163 -1.95 -21.55 12.30
N GLY A 164 -0.64 -21.29 12.27
CA GLY A 164 0.36 -22.16 11.64
C GLY A 164 1.64 -22.25 12.45
N SER A 165 2.77 -22.52 11.79
CA SER A 165 4.08 -22.62 12.45
C SER A 165 4.52 -21.34 13.17
N ASN A 166 4.05 -20.17 12.73
CA ASN A 166 4.27 -18.88 13.38
C ASN A 166 3.17 -18.51 14.39
N ASN A 167 2.35 -19.48 14.82
CA ASN A 167 1.11 -19.27 15.57
C ASN A 167 0.15 -18.34 14.81
N LEU A 168 -0.51 -17.40 15.51
CA LEU A 168 -1.47 -16.47 14.92
C LEU A 168 -0.81 -15.61 13.83
N SER A 169 -1.35 -15.70 12.61
CA SER A 169 -0.86 -14.98 11.44
C SER A 169 -2.03 -14.28 10.73
N LEU A 170 -1.78 -13.06 10.26
CA LEU A 170 -2.75 -12.21 9.56
C LEU A 170 -2.42 -12.18 8.06
N LYS A 171 -3.36 -12.63 7.24
CA LYS A 171 -3.19 -12.63 5.78
C LYS A 171 -3.16 -11.21 5.23
N LEU A 172 -2.34 -10.97 4.21
CA LEU A 172 -2.24 -9.69 3.52
C LEU A 172 -2.57 -9.87 2.04
N ASN A 173 -3.42 -8.99 1.51
CA ASN A 173 -3.70 -8.88 0.08
C ASN A 173 -2.99 -7.63 -0.45
N GLY A 174 -2.09 -7.79 -1.43
CA GLY A 174 -1.46 -6.65 -2.08
C GLY A 174 -2.35 -6.09 -3.19
N LEU A 175 -2.43 -4.76 -3.29
CA LEU A 175 -3.36 -4.06 -4.16
C LEU A 175 -2.72 -3.43 -5.40
N GLU A 176 -1.39 -3.56 -5.58
CA GLU A 176 -0.65 -2.85 -6.63
C GLU A 176 0.06 -3.82 -7.58
N ALA A 177 -0.39 -3.82 -8.85
CA ALA A 177 -0.06 -4.80 -9.89
C ALA A 177 1.44 -5.12 -10.02
N LYS A 178 2.28 -4.11 -9.90
CA LYS A 178 3.73 -4.24 -10.07
C LYS A 178 4.47 -4.46 -8.75
N PHE A 179 3.91 -4.00 -7.64
CA PHE A 179 4.65 -3.87 -6.38
C PHE A 179 4.36 -4.99 -5.39
N ASN A 180 3.11 -5.42 -5.25
CA ASN A 180 2.73 -6.36 -4.20
C ASN A 180 1.56 -7.31 -4.50
N THR A 181 0.96 -7.29 -5.69
CA THR A 181 -0.19 -8.18 -6.02
C THR A 181 0.01 -9.66 -5.73
N ASN A 182 1.23 -10.18 -5.76
CA ASN A 182 1.46 -11.60 -5.46
C ASN A 182 1.54 -11.87 -3.95
N ALA A 183 1.40 -10.88 -3.06
CA ALA A 183 1.63 -11.02 -1.63
C ALA A 183 0.84 -12.16 -0.99
N PHE A 184 -0.47 -12.23 -1.25
CA PHE A 184 -1.31 -13.29 -0.70
C PHE A 184 -0.83 -14.68 -1.16
N ALA A 185 -0.61 -14.83 -2.46
CA ALA A 185 -0.26 -16.10 -3.06
C ALA A 185 1.19 -16.52 -2.75
N ARG A 186 2.07 -15.55 -2.44
CA ARG A 186 3.41 -15.75 -1.85
C ARG A 186 3.39 -16.13 -0.36
N GLY A 187 2.22 -16.13 0.28
CA GLY A 187 2.08 -16.40 1.71
C GLY A 187 2.61 -15.28 2.60
N ILE A 188 2.58 -14.02 2.12
CA ILE A 188 3.01 -12.85 2.91
C ILE A 188 1.93 -12.53 3.94
N VAL A 189 2.34 -12.50 5.22
CA VAL A 189 1.45 -12.36 6.39
C VAL A 189 2.12 -11.46 7.43
N ILE A 190 1.35 -10.85 8.34
CA ILE A 190 1.90 -10.37 9.62
C ILE A 190 1.92 -11.53 10.60
N HIS A 191 3.04 -11.73 11.30
CA HIS A 191 3.15 -12.76 12.33
C HIS A 191 4.14 -12.36 13.44
N GLY A 192 4.04 -13.04 14.58
CA GLY A 192 4.98 -12.92 15.68
C GLY A 192 6.25 -13.74 15.42
N ALA A 193 7.40 -13.22 15.84
CA ALA A 193 8.68 -13.89 15.72
C ALA A 193 9.55 -13.68 16.97
N SER A 194 10.20 -14.74 17.44
CA SER A 194 11.14 -14.68 18.58
C SER A 194 12.39 -13.85 18.24
N TYR A 195 12.75 -13.77 16.95
CA TYR A 195 13.86 -12.97 16.46
C TYR A 195 13.55 -11.46 16.37
N VAL A 196 12.36 -11.01 16.81
CA VAL A 196 12.01 -9.60 16.94
C VAL A 196 11.68 -9.33 18.41
N ASN A 197 12.61 -8.74 19.14
CA ASN A 197 12.42 -8.42 20.55
C ASN A 197 13.35 -7.28 20.99
N ASP A 198 12.98 -6.61 22.08
CA ASP A 198 13.73 -5.47 22.62
C ASP A 198 15.08 -5.88 23.24
N ASP A 199 15.25 -7.12 23.70
CA ASP A 199 16.52 -7.58 24.28
C ASP A 199 17.64 -7.57 23.23
N LEU A 200 17.35 -7.98 21.99
CA LEU A 200 18.28 -7.86 20.88
C LEU A 200 18.68 -6.39 20.68
N VAL A 201 17.70 -5.48 20.66
CA VAL A 201 17.94 -4.04 20.49
C VAL A 201 18.81 -3.49 21.62
N ASN A 202 18.51 -3.85 22.87
CA ASN A 202 19.24 -3.42 24.07
C ASN A 202 20.68 -3.94 24.10
N ARG A 203 20.93 -5.15 23.56
CA ARG A 203 22.28 -5.69 23.36
C ARG A 203 22.99 -5.16 22.11
N LYS A 204 22.37 -4.22 21.39
CA LYS A 204 22.85 -3.67 20.10
C LYS A 204 23.02 -4.75 19.02
N GLU A 205 22.25 -5.82 19.13
CA GLU A 205 22.15 -6.88 18.13
C GLU A 205 21.03 -6.56 17.14
N ARG A 206 21.22 -6.92 15.87
CA ARG A 206 20.21 -6.73 14.82
C ARG A 206 19.02 -7.65 15.07
N ILE A 207 17.78 -7.14 15.05
CA ILE A 207 16.60 -8.03 14.98
C ILE A 207 16.68 -8.93 13.74
N GLY A 208 16.11 -10.13 13.81
CA GLY A 208 16.10 -11.09 12.70
C GLY A 208 15.34 -10.61 11.46
N ARG A 209 15.26 -11.47 10.46
CA ARG A 209 14.59 -11.21 9.18
C ARG A 209 13.73 -12.41 8.79
N SER A 210 12.62 -12.13 8.11
CA SER A 210 11.71 -13.15 7.57
C SER A 210 12.08 -13.52 6.13
N PHE A 211 11.20 -14.22 5.41
CA PHE A 211 11.28 -14.40 3.95
C PHE A 211 10.31 -13.48 3.17
N GLY A 212 9.98 -12.33 3.74
CA GLY A 212 9.20 -11.27 3.08
C GLY A 212 8.09 -10.71 3.95
N CYS A 213 7.58 -11.53 4.88
CA CYS A 213 6.56 -11.17 5.87
C CYS A 213 7.03 -10.03 6.80
N PRO A 214 6.18 -9.03 7.08
CA PRO A 214 6.39 -8.16 8.23
C PRO A 214 6.26 -8.98 9.51
N ALA A 215 7.38 -9.21 10.19
CA ALA A 215 7.38 -9.97 11.44
C ALA A 215 7.56 -9.03 12.63
N VAL A 216 6.71 -9.17 13.64
CA VAL A 216 6.71 -8.36 14.87
C VAL A 216 7.08 -9.21 16.08
N SER A 217 7.22 -8.61 17.25
CA SER A 217 7.47 -9.40 18.47
C SER A 217 6.29 -10.31 18.80
N GLN A 218 6.57 -11.49 19.36
CA GLN A 218 5.52 -12.41 19.80
C GLN A 218 4.62 -11.78 20.87
N LYS A 219 5.19 -10.91 21.71
CA LYS A 219 4.50 -10.20 22.79
C LYS A 219 3.32 -9.37 22.27
N ILE A 220 3.49 -8.67 21.15
CA ILE A 220 2.49 -7.74 20.64
C ILE A 220 1.59 -8.37 19.57
N ASN A 221 1.99 -9.50 18.98
CA ASN A 221 1.37 -10.07 17.79
C ASN A 221 -0.14 -10.27 17.93
N THR A 222 -0.60 -10.86 19.05
CA THR A 222 -2.03 -11.12 19.27
C THR A 222 -2.86 -9.85 19.36
N GLN A 223 -2.35 -8.82 20.05
CA GLN A 223 -3.07 -7.56 20.20
C GLN A 223 -3.11 -6.79 18.88
N LEU A 224 -1.97 -6.73 18.19
CA LEU A 224 -1.87 -6.09 16.87
C LEU A 224 -2.81 -6.76 15.87
N VAL A 225 -2.68 -8.07 15.65
CA VAL A 225 -3.51 -8.81 14.68
C VAL A 225 -4.99 -8.67 14.98
N ASN A 226 -5.41 -8.73 16.25
CA ASN A 226 -6.82 -8.54 16.58
C ASN A 226 -7.32 -7.12 16.33
N THR A 227 -6.45 -6.12 16.42
CA THR A 227 -6.79 -4.71 16.13
C THR A 227 -6.94 -4.48 14.64
N ILE A 228 -6.03 -5.00 13.81
CA ILE A 228 -5.94 -4.67 12.39
C ILE A 228 -6.45 -5.76 11.45
N LYS A 229 -7.13 -6.81 11.93
CA LYS A 229 -7.74 -7.83 11.05
C LYS A 229 -9.01 -7.31 10.39
N GLY A 230 -9.40 -7.90 9.27
CA GLY A 230 -10.73 -7.69 8.68
C GLY A 230 -10.83 -6.49 7.75
N GLY A 231 -9.82 -6.26 6.91
CA GLY A 231 -9.92 -5.33 5.76
C GLY A 231 -9.43 -3.92 6.04
N THR A 232 -8.56 -3.72 7.04
CA THR A 232 -7.93 -2.42 7.31
C THR A 232 -6.80 -2.14 6.34
N CYS A 233 -6.42 -0.86 6.22
CA CYS A 233 -5.34 -0.44 5.34
C CYS A 233 -3.95 -0.68 5.97
N LEU A 234 -3.03 -1.23 5.19
CA LEU A 234 -1.61 -1.35 5.52
C LEU A 234 -0.77 -0.75 4.40
N PHE A 235 0.17 0.12 4.76
CA PHE A 235 1.09 0.76 3.84
C PHE A 235 2.55 0.46 4.20
N MET A 236 3.30 -0.14 3.28
CA MET A 236 4.74 -0.40 3.43
C MET A 236 5.55 0.54 2.55
N TYR A 237 6.34 1.41 3.17
CA TYR A 237 7.02 2.51 2.48
C TYR A 237 8.54 2.38 2.47
N SER A 238 9.14 2.75 1.34
CA SER A 238 10.55 3.10 1.17
C SER A 238 10.68 4.03 -0.05
N PRO A 239 11.64 4.96 -0.12
CA PRO A 239 11.78 5.94 -1.20
C PRO A 239 12.42 5.33 -2.45
N ILE A 240 11.91 4.17 -2.90
CA ILE A 240 12.30 3.57 -4.16
C ILE A 240 11.68 4.41 -5.28
N VAL A 241 12.52 5.03 -6.11
CA VAL A 241 12.10 5.96 -7.17
C VAL A 241 11.01 5.36 -8.05
N ASP A 242 11.20 4.12 -8.49
CA ASP A 242 10.21 3.40 -9.30
C ASP A 242 8.84 3.27 -8.61
N TYR A 243 8.82 2.98 -7.30
CA TYR A 243 7.57 2.94 -6.53
C TYR A 243 6.93 4.33 -6.40
N LEU A 244 7.73 5.35 -6.08
CA LEU A 244 7.23 6.72 -5.93
C LEU A 244 6.61 7.27 -7.22
N GLN A 245 7.14 6.90 -8.38
CA GLN A 245 6.67 7.37 -9.67
C GLN A 245 5.50 6.55 -10.22
N ASN A 246 5.46 5.25 -9.95
CA ASN A 246 4.56 4.33 -10.66
C ASN A 246 3.50 3.66 -9.78
N SER A 247 3.33 4.07 -8.52
CA SER A 247 2.24 3.59 -7.65
C SER A 247 0.89 4.12 -8.11
N ASP A 248 0.00 3.23 -8.56
CA ASP A 248 -1.34 3.59 -9.04
C ASP A 248 -2.21 4.18 -7.93
N ILE A 249 -2.05 3.70 -6.69
CA ILE A 249 -2.83 4.14 -5.52
C ILE A 249 -2.29 5.46 -4.96
N MET A 250 -0.97 5.56 -4.75
CA MET A 250 -0.38 6.77 -4.17
C MET A 250 -0.44 7.98 -5.11
N ASN A 251 -0.41 7.71 -6.41
CA ASN A 251 -0.47 8.73 -7.47
C ASN A 251 -1.86 8.84 -8.10
N ALA A 252 -2.88 8.21 -7.51
CA ALA A 252 -4.25 8.26 -7.98
C ALA A 252 -4.74 9.72 -8.11
N ASN A 253 -5.36 10.02 -9.25
CA ASN A 253 -6.02 11.29 -9.46
C ASN A 253 -7.47 11.23 -8.94
N LEU A 254 -7.60 11.26 -7.61
CA LEU A 254 -8.89 11.36 -6.94
C LEU A 254 -9.15 12.80 -6.50
N TYR A 255 -10.36 13.27 -6.81
CA TYR A 255 -10.91 14.52 -6.30
C TYR A 255 -11.79 14.19 -5.10
N VAL A 256 -11.57 14.88 -3.99
CA VAL A 256 -12.40 14.80 -2.79
C VAL A 256 -12.93 16.19 -2.46
N THR A 257 -14.06 16.26 -1.78
CA THR A 257 -14.59 17.54 -1.33
C THR A 257 -13.79 18.06 -0.14
N VAL A 258 -13.69 19.39 -0.02
CA VAL A 258 -13.09 20.05 1.15
C VAL A 258 -13.74 19.59 2.47
N ASP A 259 -15.06 19.36 2.44
CA ASP A 259 -15.84 18.86 3.58
C ASP A 259 -15.38 17.47 4.04
N GLU A 260 -15.09 16.56 3.09
CA GLU A 260 -14.61 15.19 3.39
C GLU A 260 -13.23 15.19 4.05
N LEU A 261 -12.41 16.20 3.76
CA LEU A 261 -11.12 16.41 4.42
C LEU A 261 -11.26 17.14 5.78
N GLY A 262 -12.46 17.64 6.13
CA GLY A 262 -12.65 18.45 7.33
C GLY A 262 -11.77 19.71 7.34
N ILE A 263 -11.58 20.31 6.16
CA ILE A 263 -10.92 21.61 5.95
C ILE A 263 -11.98 22.68 5.77
#